data_AF-A0A1T4SDK3-F1
#
_entry.id   AF-A0A1T4SDK3-F1
#
_cell.length_a   1.000
_cell.length_b   1.000
_cell.length_c   1.000
_cell.angle_alpha   90.00
_cell.angle_beta   90.00
_cell.angle_gamma   90.00
#
_symmetry.space_group_name_H-M   'P 1'
#
loop_
_entity.id
_entity.type
_entity.pdbx_description
1 polymer ?
#
loop_
_entity_poly.entity_id
_entity_poly.type
_entity_poly.pdbx_seq_one_letter_code
_entity_poly.pdbx_strand_id
1 'polypeptide(L)'
;MSVSKRPRANRNPGIPARPNHAPRAPLYLALATALAMLSAPAMAADTCDTTGTGSPGVAVGQDALACGDGSIAAGAGASAIGSNSTAAGEDATAVGSDSTAAGEDATAIGAESTAAGVETTALGANSTASSEGSTAVGAASSAVGTQASAFGNGSVAEGDSTVAIGGAAAAGADYATAVGGLSNASGFNSTAVGNSTSATGSSSTAVGSDASADGDNSLASGQGAIASGTNSVAVGGALAGLIATEASGDYSTAVGGGAWSPGTNSTALGNFAEALAANSVALGADSVADRADSVSVGSAGGERQITNVAAGTELTDAVNVDQLNEVAKVAEYTSRFFDATGEGEAFAAGQEATASGSDAYAEGDYSTATGSASTALGEGSSAFGSGAFALGQFSTASGYNASAVGNNAVASGSGSEANGDSSTAVGGTLYVEDAEGNVLFDQNTVANEVGATATGAGAQA
;
A
#
# COMPACT_ATOMS: atom_id res chain seq x y z
N MET A 1 37.23 81.78 -6.39
CA MET A 1 38.17 82.56 -7.24
C MET A 1 37.36 83.43 -8.20
N SER A 2 37.53 84.76 -8.06
CA SER A 2 37.38 85.85 -9.06
C SER A 2 36.12 85.86 -9.96
N VAL A 3 35.12 86.73 -9.82
CA VAL A 3 35.07 88.22 -9.84
C VAL A 3 35.66 88.85 -11.11
N SER A 4 34.94 89.85 -11.66
CA SER A 4 35.40 91.00 -12.50
C SER A 4 34.98 90.91 -13.98
N LYS A 5 34.39 91.90 -14.68
CA LYS A 5 34.03 93.31 -14.41
C LYS A 5 33.15 93.82 -15.58
N ARG A 6 32.16 94.67 -15.29
CA ARG A 6 31.55 95.71 -16.18
C ARG A 6 32.61 96.82 -16.46
N PRO A 7 32.45 97.91 -17.30
CA PRO A 7 31.20 98.67 -17.50
C PRO A 7 31.03 99.66 -18.72
N ARG A 8 29.92 100.43 -18.65
CA ARG A 8 29.60 101.79 -19.21
C ARG A 8 29.30 101.91 -20.72
N ALA A 9 28.11 102.31 -21.20
CA ALA A 9 27.17 103.42 -20.92
C ALA A 9 27.44 104.71 -21.74
N ASN A 10 26.50 105.11 -22.62
CA ASN A 10 26.08 106.51 -22.76
C ASN A 10 24.75 106.71 -23.54
N ARG A 11 23.78 107.38 -22.87
CA ARG A 11 22.80 108.44 -23.26
C ARG A 11 21.91 108.25 -24.52
N ASN A 12 20.57 108.05 -24.43
CA ASN A 12 19.41 108.93 -24.05
C ASN A 12 19.22 110.19 -24.94
N PRO A 13 18.01 110.82 -25.11
CA PRO A 13 16.59 110.36 -25.06
C PRO A 13 15.67 111.02 -26.16
N GLY A 14 14.37 110.66 -26.20
CA GLY A 14 13.34 111.37 -26.99
C GLY A 14 11.93 110.71 -26.99
N ILE A 15 11.25 110.52 -25.84
CA ILE A 15 9.95 111.11 -25.36
C ILE A 15 8.74 111.15 -26.36
N PRO A 16 7.45 111.11 -25.93
CA PRO A 16 6.59 109.92 -25.84
C PRO A 16 5.17 110.11 -26.47
N ALA A 17 4.34 109.07 -26.52
CA ALA A 17 2.87 109.22 -26.40
C ALA A 17 2.17 107.88 -26.04
N ARG A 18 1.39 107.91 -24.95
CA ARG A 18 0.28 107.00 -24.61
C ARG A 18 -1.03 107.64 -25.16
N PRO A 19 -2.19 106.97 -25.34
CA PRO A 19 -2.76 106.00 -24.37
C PRO A 19 -3.65 104.84 -24.91
N ASN A 20 -4.02 103.99 -23.95
CA ASN A 20 -5.07 102.97 -23.86
C ASN A 20 -6.26 103.10 -24.83
N HIS A 21 -6.69 101.96 -25.41
CA HIS A 21 -7.93 101.23 -25.06
C HIS A 21 -8.26 100.19 -26.15
N ALA A 22 -8.57 98.95 -25.74
CA ALA A 22 -9.30 97.97 -26.57
C ALA A 22 -10.64 98.59 -27.03
N PRO A 23 -11.25 98.23 -28.18
CA PRO A 23 -11.85 96.88 -28.34
C PRO A 23 -12.04 96.36 -29.81
N ARG A 24 -12.54 95.11 -29.91
CA ARG A 24 -13.41 94.54 -30.98
C ARG A 24 -12.85 94.32 -32.40
N ALA A 25 -12.92 93.05 -32.83
CA ALA A 25 -12.91 92.57 -34.22
C ALA A 25 -14.07 93.21 -35.04
N PRO A 26 -14.04 93.28 -36.40
CA PRO A 26 -14.11 92.10 -37.30
C PRO A 26 -13.38 92.19 -38.67
N LEU A 27 -13.31 91.02 -39.35
CA LEU A 27 -13.29 90.68 -40.80
C LEU A 27 -12.67 91.68 -41.82
N TYR A 28 -11.78 91.30 -42.75
CA TYR A 28 -11.96 90.38 -43.90
C TYR A 28 -10.58 89.99 -44.47
N LEU A 29 -10.28 88.70 -44.69
CA LEU A 29 -10.34 87.99 -46.00
C LEU A 29 -9.02 87.99 -46.78
N ALA A 30 -8.30 86.86 -46.76
CA ALA A 30 -7.92 86.07 -47.96
C ALA A 30 -6.68 85.18 -47.72
N LEU A 31 -6.91 83.86 -47.80
CA LEU A 31 -6.16 82.92 -48.66
C LEU A 31 -4.66 82.67 -48.36
N ALA A 32 -4.37 81.57 -47.64
CA ALA A 32 -3.36 80.56 -48.02
C ALA A 32 -3.24 79.47 -46.94
N THR A 33 -3.98 78.38 -47.15
CA THR A 33 -3.71 77.07 -46.57
C THR A 33 -2.43 76.48 -47.18
N ALA A 34 -1.41 76.26 -46.36
CA ALA A 34 -0.30 75.33 -46.59
C ALA A 34 -0.04 74.67 -45.22
N LEU A 35 -0.69 73.55 -44.92
CA LEU A 35 -0.22 72.20 -45.27
C LEU A 35 1.26 72.00 -44.91
N ALA A 36 1.54 71.99 -43.61
CA ALA A 36 2.70 71.29 -43.07
C ALA A 36 2.27 69.85 -42.72
N MET A 37 2.11 69.04 -43.77
CA MET A 37 2.44 67.62 -43.68
C MET A 37 3.96 67.52 -43.73
N LEU A 38 4.60 66.92 -42.73
CA LEU A 38 5.95 66.34 -42.73
C LEU A 38 6.15 65.89 -41.27
N SER A 39 6.06 64.62 -40.86
CA SER A 39 6.13 63.35 -41.58
C SER A 39 5.40 62.31 -40.73
N ALA A 40 4.22 61.87 -41.14
CA ALA A 40 3.80 60.52 -40.78
C ALA A 40 4.71 59.58 -41.58
N PRO A 41 5.33 58.55 -40.98
CA PRO A 41 5.90 57.49 -41.78
C PRO A 41 4.76 56.93 -42.65
N ALA A 42 4.99 56.83 -43.96
CA ALA A 42 4.13 56.03 -44.82
C ALA A 42 4.31 54.58 -44.37
N MET A 43 3.48 54.14 -43.43
CA MET A 43 3.48 52.78 -42.92
C MET A 43 2.60 52.01 -43.89
N ALA A 44 3.22 51.23 -44.76
CA ALA A 44 2.52 50.40 -45.72
C ALA A 44 1.88 49.24 -44.95
N ALA A 45 0.72 49.54 -44.35
CA ALA A 45 -0.25 48.54 -43.97
C ALA A 45 -0.74 47.89 -45.28
N ASP A 46 -0.18 46.71 -45.60
CA ASP A 46 -0.47 46.05 -46.87
C ASP A 46 -1.83 45.36 -46.75
N THR A 47 -2.76 45.81 -47.60
CA THR A 47 -4.07 45.17 -47.75
C THR A 47 -4.10 44.43 -49.07
N CYS A 48 -4.54 43.17 -49.04
CA CYS A 48 -4.72 42.37 -50.23
C CYS A 48 -6.17 41.88 -50.31
N ASP A 49 -6.82 42.16 -51.42
CA ASP A 49 -8.16 41.66 -51.75
C ASP A 49 -8.03 40.49 -52.74
N THR A 50 -8.43 39.30 -52.30
CA THR A 50 -8.34 38.06 -53.09
C THR A 50 -9.60 37.79 -53.93
N THR A 51 -10.69 38.55 -53.73
CA THR A 51 -12.01 38.27 -54.34
C THR A 51 -12.62 39.42 -55.12
N GLY A 52 -12.13 40.66 -54.95
CA GLY A 52 -12.57 41.84 -55.71
C GLY A 52 -14.02 42.26 -55.48
N THR A 53 -14.74 41.60 -54.57
CA THR A 53 -16.19 41.73 -54.36
C THR A 53 -16.61 41.83 -52.89
N GLY A 54 -15.66 41.71 -51.95
CA GLY A 54 -15.86 41.82 -50.51
C GLY A 54 -15.47 43.18 -49.92
N SER A 55 -15.68 43.36 -48.61
CA SER A 55 -15.10 44.48 -47.86
C SER A 55 -13.58 44.26 -47.75
N PRO A 56 -12.74 45.25 -48.10
CA PRO A 56 -11.30 45.08 -48.04
C PRO A 56 -10.82 44.78 -46.62
N GLY A 57 -9.72 44.05 -46.50
CA GLY A 57 -9.02 43.89 -45.23
C GLY A 57 -8.63 45.23 -44.60
N VAL A 58 -8.54 45.27 -43.27
CA VAL A 58 -8.22 46.45 -42.48
C VAL A 58 -6.92 46.19 -41.70
N ALA A 59 -5.82 46.77 -42.16
CA ALA A 59 -4.56 46.80 -41.41
C ALA A 59 -4.43 48.15 -40.68
N VAL A 60 -4.58 48.12 -39.35
CA VAL A 60 -4.50 49.30 -38.46
C VAL A 60 -3.12 49.43 -37.83
N GLY A 61 -2.50 48.30 -37.53
CA GLY A 61 -1.19 48.25 -36.90
C GLY A 61 -0.07 48.72 -37.82
N GLN A 62 1.02 49.18 -37.22
CA GLN A 62 2.24 49.52 -37.95
C GLN A 62 2.86 48.24 -38.52
N ASP A 63 3.30 48.27 -39.78
CA ASP A 63 3.88 47.12 -40.49
C ASP A 63 2.96 45.87 -40.53
N ALA A 64 1.64 46.07 -40.38
CA ALA A 64 0.66 44.99 -40.38
C ALA A 64 0.24 44.57 -41.80
N LEU A 65 -0.17 43.30 -41.94
CA LEU A 65 -0.67 42.70 -43.18
C LEU A 65 -2.10 42.20 -42.98
N ALA A 66 -3.05 42.69 -43.78
CA ALA A 66 -4.43 42.19 -43.80
C ALA A 66 -4.80 41.69 -45.21
N CYS A 67 -5.00 40.39 -45.38
CA CYS A 67 -5.25 39.74 -46.66
C CYS A 67 -6.53 38.89 -46.62
N GLY A 68 -7.55 39.30 -47.36
CA GLY A 68 -8.85 38.61 -47.43
C GLY A 68 -10.04 39.51 -47.04
N ASP A 69 -11.23 39.11 -47.49
CA ASP A 69 -12.50 39.80 -47.22
C ASP A 69 -12.74 39.94 -45.72
N GLY A 70 -12.93 41.16 -45.23
CA GLY A 70 -13.19 41.44 -43.81
C GLY A 70 -12.05 41.09 -42.84
N SER A 71 -10.84 40.79 -43.32
CA SER A 71 -9.67 40.53 -42.45
C SER A 71 -9.27 41.78 -41.66
N ILE A 72 -8.78 41.62 -40.43
CA ILE A 72 -8.39 42.72 -39.52
C ILE A 72 -7.02 42.42 -38.91
N ALA A 73 -6.01 43.23 -39.22
CA ALA A 73 -4.71 43.21 -38.54
C ALA A 73 -4.56 44.49 -37.71
N ALA A 74 -4.88 44.42 -36.41
CA ALA A 74 -4.97 45.58 -35.54
C ALA A 74 -3.69 45.87 -34.73
N GLY A 75 -2.92 44.84 -34.37
CA GLY A 75 -1.66 44.99 -33.65
C GLY A 75 -0.49 45.38 -34.55
N ALA A 76 0.55 46.00 -33.98
CA ALA A 76 1.80 46.28 -34.72
C ALA A 76 2.46 44.95 -35.13
N GLY A 77 3.01 44.87 -36.35
CA GLY A 77 3.59 43.64 -36.91
C GLY A 77 2.59 42.52 -37.22
N ALA A 78 1.31 42.71 -36.93
CA ALA A 78 0.30 41.65 -37.01
C ALA A 78 0.00 41.22 -38.46
N SER A 79 -0.25 39.93 -38.67
CA SER A 79 -0.58 39.35 -39.97
C SER A 79 -1.92 38.60 -39.91
N ALA A 80 -2.94 39.11 -40.58
CA ALA A 80 -4.25 38.48 -40.74
C ALA A 80 -4.45 38.03 -42.20
N ILE A 81 -4.60 36.73 -42.45
CA ILE A 81 -4.74 36.14 -43.79
C ILE A 81 -5.92 35.16 -43.83
N GLY A 82 -7.00 35.52 -44.52
CA GLY A 82 -8.22 34.73 -44.65
C GLY A 82 -9.47 35.58 -44.43
N SER A 83 -10.62 35.09 -44.90
CA SER A 83 -11.91 35.78 -44.74
C SER A 83 -12.21 35.96 -43.25
N ASN A 84 -12.54 37.18 -42.81
CA ASN A 84 -12.83 37.53 -41.41
C ASN A 84 -11.74 37.16 -40.39
N SER A 85 -10.51 36.88 -40.84
CA SER A 85 -9.39 36.63 -39.91
C SER A 85 -9.07 37.89 -39.10
N THR A 86 -8.73 37.74 -37.82
CA THR A 86 -8.43 38.86 -36.91
C THR A 86 -7.12 38.61 -36.17
N ALA A 87 -6.09 39.42 -36.43
CA ALA A 87 -4.85 39.47 -35.65
C ALA A 87 -4.84 40.77 -34.84
N ALA A 88 -5.22 40.71 -33.55
CA ALA A 88 -5.44 41.88 -32.70
C ALA A 88 -4.24 42.25 -31.82
N GLY A 89 -3.43 41.27 -31.41
CA GLY A 89 -2.23 41.51 -30.60
C GLY A 89 -1.02 41.99 -31.41
N GLU A 90 -0.03 42.57 -30.74
CA GLU A 90 1.28 42.88 -31.33
C GLU A 90 1.97 41.58 -31.78
N ASP A 91 2.59 41.62 -32.95
CA ASP A 91 3.23 40.49 -33.65
C ASP A 91 2.34 39.24 -33.85
N ALA A 92 1.03 39.38 -33.68
CA ALA A 92 0.08 38.28 -33.78
C ALA A 92 -0.10 37.81 -35.24
N THR A 93 -0.25 36.50 -35.43
CA THR A 93 -0.46 35.87 -36.74
C THR A 93 -1.77 35.10 -36.76
N ALA A 94 -2.73 35.50 -37.58
CA ALA A 94 -4.01 34.82 -37.81
C ALA A 94 -4.11 34.36 -39.27
N VAL A 95 -4.18 33.06 -39.54
CA VAL A 95 -4.27 32.49 -40.89
C VAL A 95 -5.39 31.46 -40.99
N GLY A 96 -6.45 31.76 -41.74
CA GLY A 96 -7.64 30.91 -41.88
C GLY A 96 -8.92 31.74 -41.99
N SER A 97 -10.02 31.12 -42.42
CA SER A 97 -11.34 31.77 -42.32
C SER A 97 -11.71 31.90 -40.84
N ASP A 98 -12.10 33.10 -40.42
CA ASP A 98 -12.59 33.38 -39.06
C ASP A 98 -11.57 33.02 -37.95
N SER A 99 -10.27 32.94 -38.29
CA SER A 99 -9.22 32.73 -37.30
C SER A 99 -8.99 34.00 -36.47
N THR A 100 -8.69 33.85 -35.18
CA THR A 100 -8.50 34.97 -34.25
C THR A 100 -7.22 34.78 -33.44
N ALA A 101 -6.24 35.67 -33.59
CA ALA A 101 -5.07 35.79 -32.73
C ALA A 101 -5.18 37.10 -31.93
N ALA A 102 -5.66 37.01 -30.67
CA ALA A 102 -6.02 38.16 -29.86
C ALA A 102 -4.90 38.65 -28.92
N GLY A 103 -4.02 37.75 -28.46
CA GLY A 103 -2.90 38.10 -27.58
C GLY A 103 -1.66 38.58 -28.34
N GLU A 104 -0.76 39.27 -27.64
CA GLU A 104 0.60 39.56 -28.09
C GLU A 104 1.35 38.26 -28.40
N ASP A 105 2.12 38.23 -29.49
CA ASP A 105 2.84 37.06 -30.01
C ASP A 105 1.95 35.82 -30.29
N ALA A 106 0.63 35.99 -30.35
CA ALA A 106 -0.30 34.88 -30.55
C ALA A 106 -0.29 34.40 -32.01
N THR A 107 -0.31 33.08 -32.21
CA THR A 107 -0.38 32.46 -33.53
C THR A 107 -1.63 31.58 -33.64
N ALA A 108 -2.58 31.94 -34.50
CA ALA A 108 -3.78 31.17 -34.83
C ALA A 108 -3.76 30.75 -36.30
N ILE A 109 -3.64 29.45 -36.60
CA ILE A 109 -3.59 28.92 -37.96
C ILE A 109 -4.62 27.79 -38.12
N GLY A 110 -5.62 28.01 -38.97
CA GLY A 110 -6.74 27.09 -39.21
C GLY A 110 -8.07 27.84 -39.20
N ALA A 111 -9.07 27.30 -39.92
CA ALA A 111 -10.41 27.90 -39.90
C ALA A 111 -10.97 27.88 -38.48
N GLU A 112 -11.52 29.00 -38.01
CA GLU A 112 -12.10 29.16 -36.66
C GLU A 112 -11.07 28.90 -35.51
N SER A 113 -9.76 28.91 -35.80
CA SER A 113 -8.74 28.80 -34.75
C SER A 113 -8.68 30.05 -33.89
N THR A 114 -8.52 29.90 -32.58
CA THR A 114 -8.50 31.01 -31.62
C THR A 114 -7.28 30.91 -30.70
N ALA A 115 -6.39 31.90 -30.77
CA ALA A 115 -5.26 32.10 -29.87
C ALA A 115 -5.52 33.38 -29.05
N ALA A 116 -6.12 33.24 -27.87
CA ALA A 116 -6.66 34.36 -27.09
C ALA A 116 -5.67 34.97 -26.08
N GLY A 117 -4.75 34.17 -25.54
CA GLY A 117 -3.75 34.59 -24.56
C GLY A 117 -2.47 35.12 -25.19
N VAL A 118 -1.61 35.75 -24.39
CA VAL A 118 -0.25 36.17 -24.77
C VAL A 118 0.64 34.95 -25.02
N GLU A 119 1.53 35.03 -26.02
CA GLU A 119 2.46 33.95 -26.41
C GLU A 119 1.76 32.60 -26.70
N THR A 120 0.52 32.64 -27.21
CA THR A 120 -0.25 31.42 -27.48
C THR A 120 -0.09 30.90 -28.89
N THR A 121 -0.26 29.58 -29.07
CA THR A 121 -0.26 28.95 -30.40
C THR A 121 -1.48 28.05 -30.56
N ALA A 122 -2.37 28.34 -31.50
CA ALA A 122 -3.50 27.51 -31.90
C ALA A 122 -3.35 27.08 -33.37
N LEU A 123 -3.12 25.79 -33.64
CA LEU A 123 -2.91 25.23 -34.97
C LEU A 123 -3.90 24.10 -35.26
N GLY A 124 -4.88 24.34 -36.12
CA GLY A 124 -5.93 23.38 -36.49
C GLY A 124 -7.29 24.05 -36.68
N ALA A 125 -8.19 23.40 -37.40
CA ALA A 125 -9.57 23.91 -37.50
C ALA A 125 -10.23 23.86 -36.11
N ASN A 126 -10.83 24.96 -35.67
CA ASN A 126 -11.48 25.09 -34.36
C ASN A 126 -10.55 24.77 -33.16
N SER A 127 -9.23 24.95 -33.29
CA SER A 127 -8.31 24.85 -32.16
C SER A 127 -8.41 26.10 -31.27
N THR A 128 -8.25 25.95 -29.96
CA THR A 128 -8.34 27.06 -29.00
C THR A 128 -7.18 27.03 -28.02
N ALA A 129 -6.40 28.10 -27.94
CA ALA A 129 -5.39 28.36 -26.92
C ALA A 129 -5.78 29.63 -26.14
N SER A 130 -6.22 29.50 -24.88
CA SER A 130 -6.94 30.59 -24.18
C SER A 130 -6.07 31.43 -23.25
N SER A 131 -5.06 30.82 -22.63
CA SER A 131 -4.28 31.43 -21.55
C SER A 131 -2.81 31.59 -21.92
N GLU A 132 -2.08 32.42 -21.19
CA GLU A 132 -0.67 32.76 -21.45
C GLU A 132 0.21 31.51 -21.66
N GLY A 133 1.01 31.53 -22.74
CA GLY A 133 1.93 30.45 -23.09
C GLY A 133 1.27 29.11 -23.47
N SER A 134 -0.06 29.06 -23.63
CA SER A 134 -0.76 27.83 -24.00
C SER A 134 -0.61 27.48 -25.48
N THR A 135 -0.52 26.17 -25.77
CA THR A 135 -0.35 25.64 -27.12
C THR A 135 -1.40 24.56 -27.42
N ALA A 136 -2.20 24.76 -28.46
CA ALA A 136 -3.20 23.82 -28.95
C ALA A 136 -2.91 23.46 -30.41
N VAL A 137 -2.59 22.18 -30.69
CA VAL A 137 -2.26 21.68 -32.02
C VAL A 137 -3.13 20.47 -32.35
N GLY A 138 -3.98 20.60 -33.37
CA GLY A 138 -4.93 19.60 -33.83
C GLY A 138 -6.32 20.19 -33.98
N ALA A 139 -7.13 19.62 -34.89
CA ALA A 139 -8.50 20.09 -35.05
C ALA A 139 -9.30 19.89 -33.75
N ALA A 140 -10.04 20.91 -33.32
CA ALA A 140 -10.78 20.93 -32.05
C ALA A 140 -9.92 20.72 -30.78
N SER A 141 -8.59 20.89 -30.84
CA SER A 141 -7.75 20.88 -29.64
C SER A 141 -8.04 22.12 -28.78
N SER A 142 -7.98 21.96 -27.45
CA SER A 142 -8.27 23.03 -26.49
C SER A 142 -7.22 23.06 -25.39
N ALA A 143 -6.43 24.12 -25.32
CA ALA A 143 -5.52 24.42 -24.23
C ALA A 143 -6.05 25.65 -23.49
N VAL A 144 -6.64 25.44 -22.31
CA VAL A 144 -7.32 26.48 -21.52
C VAL A 144 -6.45 26.96 -20.37
N GLY A 145 -5.69 26.08 -19.73
CA GLY A 145 -4.81 26.45 -18.63
C GLY A 145 -3.59 27.26 -19.06
N THR A 146 -2.99 27.98 -18.11
CA THR A 146 -1.74 28.72 -18.31
C THR A 146 -0.61 27.75 -18.61
N GLN A 147 0.20 27.99 -19.63
CA GLN A 147 1.27 27.08 -20.09
C GLN A 147 0.76 25.65 -20.44
N ALA A 148 -0.54 25.48 -20.68
CA ALA A 148 -1.13 24.19 -21.05
C ALA A 148 -0.77 23.81 -22.49
N SER A 149 -0.59 22.51 -22.72
CA SER A 149 -0.17 21.97 -24.02
C SER A 149 -1.11 20.86 -24.47
N ALA A 150 -1.93 21.10 -25.49
CA ALA A 150 -2.85 20.14 -26.09
C ALA A 150 -2.41 19.77 -27.51
N PHE A 151 -2.02 18.52 -27.75
CA PHE A 151 -1.57 18.00 -29.05
C PHE A 151 -2.43 16.80 -29.47
N GLY A 152 -3.31 16.96 -30.44
CA GLY A 152 -4.19 15.90 -30.93
C GLY A 152 -5.55 16.42 -31.41
N ASN A 153 -6.28 15.62 -32.19
CA ASN A 153 -7.66 15.96 -32.52
C ASN A 153 -8.54 15.84 -31.27
N GLY A 154 -9.19 16.94 -30.88
CA GLY A 154 -10.03 16.98 -29.68
C GLY A 154 -9.27 16.80 -28.36
N SER A 155 -7.95 16.97 -28.32
CA SER A 155 -7.21 16.95 -27.05
C SER A 155 -7.58 18.16 -26.19
N VAL A 156 -7.62 17.97 -24.88
CA VAL A 156 -8.10 18.96 -23.92
C VAL A 156 -7.10 19.06 -22.77
N ALA A 157 -6.58 20.27 -22.53
CA ALA A 157 -5.67 20.61 -21.44
C ALA A 157 -6.25 21.79 -20.65
N GLU A 158 -6.99 21.49 -19.57
CA GLU A 158 -7.77 22.47 -18.81
C GLU A 158 -7.00 23.09 -17.65
N GLY A 159 -6.22 22.28 -16.92
CA GLY A 159 -5.43 22.74 -15.78
C GLY A 159 -4.18 23.51 -16.18
N ASP A 160 -3.61 24.25 -15.23
CA ASP A 160 -2.35 24.98 -15.43
C ASP A 160 -1.16 24.02 -15.57
N SER A 161 -0.21 24.37 -16.45
CA SER A 161 1.01 23.59 -16.73
C SER A 161 0.73 22.12 -17.10
N THR A 162 -0.37 21.87 -17.80
CA THR A 162 -0.80 20.53 -18.21
C THR A 162 -0.27 20.13 -19.57
N VAL A 163 -0.22 18.82 -19.82
CA VAL A 163 0.16 18.23 -21.10
C VAL A 163 -0.87 17.17 -21.50
N ALA A 164 -1.56 17.37 -22.62
CA ALA A 164 -2.48 16.39 -23.22
C ALA A 164 -2.02 16.04 -24.64
N ILE A 165 -1.52 14.82 -24.86
CA ILE A 165 -0.99 14.37 -26.15
C ILE A 165 -1.75 13.12 -26.60
N GLY A 166 -2.54 13.22 -27.67
CA GLY A 166 -3.33 12.13 -28.23
C GLY A 166 -4.73 12.57 -28.63
N GLY A 167 -5.39 11.79 -29.50
CA GLY A 167 -6.77 12.07 -29.88
C GLY A 167 -7.70 11.93 -28.67
N ALA A 168 -8.44 12.98 -28.35
CA ALA A 168 -9.30 13.06 -27.16
C ALA A 168 -8.57 12.75 -25.82
N ALA A 169 -7.26 12.99 -25.74
CA ALA A 169 -6.55 12.99 -24.46
C ALA A 169 -7.02 14.18 -23.60
N ALA A 170 -7.21 13.98 -22.31
CA ALA A 170 -7.73 14.97 -21.38
C ALA A 170 -6.82 15.10 -20.15
N ALA A 171 -6.23 16.28 -19.96
CA ALA A 171 -5.52 16.68 -18.74
C ALA A 171 -6.34 17.76 -18.02
N GLY A 172 -7.16 17.35 -17.04
CA GLY A 172 -8.21 18.17 -16.44
C GLY A 172 -7.82 18.95 -15.19
N ALA A 173 -6.70 18.61 -14.55
CA ALA A 173 -6.25 19.25 -13.31
C ALA A 173 -4.82 19.79 -13.44
N ASP A 174 -4.43 20.72 -12.57
CA ASP A 174 -3.11 21.35 -12.62
C ASP A 174 -1.97 20.33 -12.53
N TYR A 175 -0.91 20.58 -13.31
CA TYR A 175 0.26 19.71 -13.43
C TYR A 175 -0.04 18.29 -13.96
N ALA A 176 -1.24 18.04 -14.47
CA ALA A 176 -1.59 16.74 -15.02
C ALA A 176 -0.96 16.48 -16.39
N THR A 177 -0.57 15.23 -16.63
CA THR A 177 -0.02 14.76 -17.90
C THR A 177 -0.84 13.59 -18.44
N ALA A 178 -1.50 13.76 -19.58
CA ALA A 178 -2.25 12.72 -20.29
C ALA A 178 -1.59 12.44 -21.65
N VAL A 179 -1.10 11.22 -21.86
CA VAL A 179 -0.42 10.82 -23.10
C VAL A 179 -1.02 9.52 -23.64
N GLY A 180 -1.65 9.59 -24.80
CA GLY A 180 -2.33 8.50 -25.48
C GLY A 180 -3.78 8.84 -25.78
N GLY A 181 -4.36 8.19 -26.79
CA GLY A 181 -5.76 8.46 -27.16
C GLY A 181 -6.71 8.09 -26.03
N LEU A 182 -7.69 8.94 -25.72
CA LEU A 182 -8.65 8.76 -24.63
C LEU A 182 -8.01 8.66 -23.22
N SER A 183 -6.73 9.03 -23.06
CA SER A 183 -6.12 9.11 -21.73
C SER A 183 -6.76 10.23 -20.92
N ASN A 184 -6.98 10.00 -19.62
CA ASN A 184 -7.61 10.94 -18.71
C ASN A 184 -6.76 11.12 -17.45
N ALA A 185 -6.12 12.28 -17.30
CA ALA A 185 -5.41 12.69 -16.10
C ALA A 185 -6.20 13.82 -15.42
N SER A 186 -7.01 13.48 -14.42
CA SER A 186 -7.96 14.41 -13.77
C SER A 186 -7.67 14.66 -12.29
N GLY A 187 -6.72 13.93 -11.70
CA GLY A 187 -6.17 14.25 -10.38
C GLY A 187 -5.12 15.36 -10.47
N PHE A 188 -5.02 16.19 -9.42
CA PHE A 188 -3.92 17.17 -9.28
C PHE A 188 -2.56 16.46 -9.39
N ASN A 189 -1.64 16.97 -10.22
CA ASN A 189 -0.31 16.36 -10.42
C ASN A 189 -0.36 14.87 -10.82
N SER A 190 -1.41 14.45 -11.54
CA SER A 190 -1.58 13.08 -12.00
C SER A 190 -0.88 12.83 -13.34
N THR A 191 -0.50 11.58 -13.61
CA THR A 191 0.10 11.18 -14.89
C THR A 191 -0.62 9.95 -15.44
N ALA A 192 -1.19 10.04 -16.65
CA ALA A 192 -1.88 8.97 -17.33
C ALA A 192 -1.21 8.73 -18.70
N VAL A 193 -0.54 7.59 -18.89
CA VAL A 193 0.19 7.24 -20.12
C VAL A 193 -0.30 5.91 -20.70
N GLY A 194 -1.06 5.96 -21.81
CA GLY A 194 -1.67 4.78 -22.43
C GLY A 194 -2.92 5.12 -23.23
N ASN A 195 -3.48 4.16 -23.97
CA ASN A 195 -4.81 4.32 -24.55
C ASN A 195 -5.87 4.05 -23.46
N SER A 196 -6.87 4.93 -23.35
CA SER A 196 -7.98 4.76 -22.38
C SER A 196 -7.53 4.61 -20.91
N THR A 197 -6.35 5.13 -20.57
CA THR A 197 -5.83 5.10 -19.19
C THR A 197 -6.47 6.22 -18.35
N SER A 198 -6.63 5.97 -17.06
CA SER A 198 -7.24 6.90 -16.11
C SER A 198 -6.34 7.11 -14.90
N ALA A 199 -6.01 8.36 -14.59
CA ALA A 199 -5.34 8.77 -13.36
C ALA A 199 -6.21 9.86 -12.70
N THR A 200 -7.09 9.44 -11.78
CA THR A 200 -8.07 10.34 -11.14
C THR A 200 -7.66 10.73 -9.72
N GLY A 201 -6.81 9.93 -9.06
CA GLY A 201 -6.27 10.27 -7.75
C GLY A 201 -5.27 11.43 -7.80
N SER A 202 -5.17 12.23 -6.74
CA SER A 202 -4.13 13.26 -6.63
C SER A 202 -2.75 12.62 -6.57
N SER A 203 -1.78 13.15 -7.33
CA SER A 203 -0.43 12.61 -7.45
C SER A 203 -0.39 11.12 -7.83
N SER A 204 -1.42 10.65 -8.54
CA SER A 204 -1.51 9.27 -9.04
C SER A 204 -0.73 9.12 -10.35
N THR A 205 -0.31 7.90 -10.65
CA THR A 205 0.36 7.56 -11.92
C THR A 205 -0.26 6.29 -12.49
N ALA A 206 -0.86 6.39 -13.67
CA ALA A 206 -1.36 5.28 -14.46
C ALA A 206 -0.54 5.12 -15.75
N VAL A 207 0.01 3.93 -15.99
CA VAL A 207 0.81 3.63 -17.18
C VAL A 207 0.38 2.29 -17.76
N GLY A 208 -0.15 2.29 -18.98
CA GLY A 208 -0.66 1.11 -19.68
C GLY A 208 -2.04 1.34 -20.27
N SER A 209 -2.40 0.57 -21.30
CA SER A 209 -3.76 0.61 -21.84
C SER A 209 -4.76 0.24 -20.74
N ASP A 210 -5.81 1.04 -20.56
CA ASP A 210 -6.87 0.78 -19.58
C ASP A 210 -6.39 0.73 -18.10
N ALA A 211 -5.16 1.17 -17.80
CA ALA A 211 -4.68 1.28 -16.42
C ALA A 211 -5.45 2.37 -15.66
N SER A 212 -5.85 2.09 -14.42
CA SER A 212 -6.62 3.00 -13.55
C SER A 212 -5.90 3.23 -12.23
N ALA A 213 -5.44 4.45 -11.99
CA ALA A 213 -4.87 4.91 -10.73
C ALA A 213 -5.85 5.89 -10.06
N ASP A 214 -6.78 5.33 -9.29
CA ASP A 214 -7.93 6.08 -8.76
C ASP A 214 -7.69 6.59 -7.34
N GLY A 215 -6.82 5.92 -6.57
CA GLY A 215 -6.44 6.34 -5.22
C GLY A 215 -5.44 7.50 -5.23
N ASP A 216 -5.46 8.34 -4.20
CA ASP A 216 -4.43 9.37 -4.03
C ASP A 216 -3.05 8.73 -3.83
N ASN A 217 -2.00 9.32 -4.40
CA ASN A 217 -0.63 8.80 -4.37
C ASN A 217 -0.49 7.35 -4.90
N SER A 218 -1.44 6.87 -5.70
CA SER A 218 -1.44 5.51 -6.22
C SER A 218 -0.58 5.35 -7.48
N LEU A 219 -0.13 4.12 -7.73
CA LEU A 219 0.58 3.73 -8.94
C LEU A 219 -0.11 2.50 -9.57
N ALA A 220 -0.64 2.65 -10.78
CA ALA A 220 -1.12 1.54 -11.61
C ALA A 220 -0.23 1.41 -12.86
N SER A 221 0.49 0.30 -12.99
CA SER A 221 1.43 0.07 -14.09
C SER A 221 1.22 -1.29 -14.74
N GLY A 222 0.81 -1.27 -16.01
CA GLY A 222 0.49 -2.42 -16.85
C GLY A 222 -0.94 -2.34 -17.40
N GLN A 223 -1.23 -3.13 -18.46
CA GLN A 223 -2.53 -3.10 -19.12
C GLN A 223 -3.63 -3.51 -18.14
N GLY A 224 -4.65 -2.65 -17.93
CA GLY A 224 -5.75 -2.93 -17.01
C GLY A 224 -5.35 -3.05 -15.54
N ALA A 225 -4.16 -2.57 -15.13
CA ALA A 225 -3.80 -2.49 -13.71
C ALA A 225 -4.73 -1.53 -12.97
N ILE A 226 -5.13 -1.86 -11.74
CA ILE A 226 -6.07 -1.07 -10.94
C ILE A 226 -5.44 -0.78 -9.57
N ALA A 227 -5.21 0.50 -9.27
CA ALA A 227 -4.74 0.98 -7.98
C ALA A 227 -5.77 1.97 -7.40
N SER A 228 -6.76 1.44 -6.67
CA SER A 228 -7.89 2.22 -6.16
C SER A 228 -7.77 2.57 -4.67
N GLY A 229 -6.89 1.90 -3.93
CA GLY A 229 -6.57 2.29 -2.55
C GLY A 229 -5.69 3.53 -2.47
N THR A 230 -5.78 4.29 -1.40
CA THR A 230 -4.86 5.40 -1.12
C THR A 230 -3.44 4.86 -0.97
N ASN A 231 -2.47 5.49 -1.62
CA ASN A 231 -1.05 5.13 -1.56
C ASN A 231 -0.80 3.66 -1.97
N SER A 232 -1.67 3.12 -2.83
CA SER A 232 -1.61 1.74 -3.32
C SER A 232 -0.71 1.59 -4.54
N VAL A 233 -0.18 0.38 -4.76
CA VAL A 233 0.70 0.05 -5.88
C VAL A 233 0.22 -1.21 -6.57
N ALA A 234 -0.24 -1.09 -7.81
CA ALA A 234 -0.56 -2.20 -8.70
C ALA A 234 0.42 -2.25 -9.87
N VAL A 235 1.25 -3.30 -9.94
CA VAL A 235 2.22 -3.51 -11.03
C VAL A 235 2.02 -4.87 -11.67
N GLY A 236 1.53 -4.88 -12.89
CA GLY A 236 1.22 -6.07 -13.66
C GLY A 236 0.19 -5.77 -14.73
N GLY A 237 0.06 -6.67 -15.70
CA GLY A 237 -1.01 -6.58 -16.69
C GLY A 237 -2.16 -7.51 -16.34
N ALA A 238 -3.33 -7.23 -16.91
CA ALA A 238 -4.45 -8.14 -16.83
C ALA A 238 -4.03 -9.49 -17.44
N LEU A 239 -4.11 -10.56 -16.64
CA LEU A 239 -3.79 -11.88 -17.12
C LEU A 239 -4.84 -12.30 -18.15
N ALA A 240 -4.39 -12.63 -19.36
CA ALA A 240 -5.24 -12.88 -20.52
C ALA A 240 -6.24 -11.75 -20.84
N GLY A 241 -6.01 -10.52 -20.35
CA GLY A 241 -6.95 -9.40 -20.50
C GLY A 241 -8.23 -9.53 -19.67
N LEU A 242 -8.31 -10.50 -18.75
CA LEU A 242 -9.54 -10.81 -18.00
C LEU A 242 -9.43 -10.53 -16.50
N ILE A 243 -8.23 -10.63 -15.93
CA ILE A 243 -8.01 -10.54 -14.48
C ILE A 243 -6.95 -9.50 -14.22
N ALA A 244 -7.37 -8.32 -13.78
CA ALA A 244 -6.50 -7.20 -13.46
C ALA A 244 -5.55 -7.52 -12.30
N THR A 245 -4.36 -6.92 -12.33
CA THR A 245 -3.59 -6.73 -11.09
C THR A 245 -4.27 -5.61 -10.31
N GLU A 246 -4.69 -5.88 -9.08
CA GLU A 246 -5.53 -4.96 -8.32
C GLU A 246 -5.00 -4.73 -6.90
N ALA A 247 -4.71 -3.48 -6.59
CA ALA A 247 -4.38 -3.00 -5.25
C ALA A 247 -5.51 -2.06 -4.77
N SER A 248 -6.54 -2.64 -4.15
CA SER A 248 -7.74 -1.92 -3.71
C SER A 248 -7.78 -1.58 -2.23
N GLY A 249 -6.88 -2.16 -1.41
CA GLY A 249 -6.71 -1.74 -0.03
C GLY A 249 -5.86 -0.46 0.09
N ASP A 250 -6.13 0.37 1.10
CA ASP A 250 -5.24 1.50 1.42
C ASP A 250 -3.85 0.98 1.83
N TYR A 251 -2.80 1.64 1.33
CA TYR A 251 -1.40 1.26 1.52
C TYR A 251 -1.06 -0.15 0.99
N SER A 252 -1.90 -0.72 0.12
CA SER A 252 -1.71 -2.07 -0.40
C SER A 252 -0.72 -2.12 -1.57
N THR A 253 -0.10 -3.27 -1.76
CA THR A 253 0.76 -3.57 -2.91
C THR A 253 0.29 -4.85 -3.59
N ALA A 254 0.11 -4.83 -4.91
CA ALA A 254 -0.18 -5.98 -5.75
C ALA A 254 0.79 -6.01 -6.93
N VAL A 255 1.63 -7.05 -7.02
CA VAL A 255 2.65 -7.17 -8.08
C VAL A 255 2.60 -8.55 -8.71
N GLY A 256 2.35 -8.61 -10.01
CA GLY A 256 2.14 -9.84 -10.78
C GLY A 256 0.76 -9.87 -11.45
N GLY A 257 0.65 -10.59 -12.57
CA GLY A 257 -0.63 -10.72 -13.28
C GLY A 257 -1.71 -11.29 -12.37
N GLY A 258 -2.89 -10.66 -12.33
CA GLY A 258 -3.99 -11.11 -11.47
C GLY A 258 -3.69 -11.11 -9.96
N ALA A 259 -2.60 -10.51 -9.49
CA ALA A 259 -2.36 -10.34 -8.06
C ALA A 259 -3.42 -9.40 -7.47
N TRP A 260 -3.92 -9.73 -6.28
CA TRP A 260 -5.01 -9.00 -5.66
C TRP A 260 -4.71 -8.71 -4.18
N SER A 261 -4.73 -7.43 -3.82
CA SER A 261 -4.40 -6.94 -2.48
C SER A 261 -5.50 -6.00 -1.96
N PRO A 262 -6.66 -6.55 -1.55
CA PRO A 262 -7.78 -5.75 -1.03
C PRO A 262 -7.64 -5.35 0.45
N GLY A 263 -6.72 -5.98 1.21
CA GLY A 263 -6.49 -5.67 2.61
C GLY A 263 -5.82 -4.30 2.83
N THR A 264 -6.15 -3.59 3.90
CA THR A 264 -5.36 -2.43 4.32
C THR A 264 -3.94 -2.88 4.69
N ASN A 265 -2.92 -2.17 4.20
CA ASN A 265 -1.51 -2.50 4.42
C ASN A 265 -1.11 -3.91 3.94
N SER A 266 -1.84 -4.51 3.01
CA SER A 266 -1.56 -5.86 2.51
C SER A 266 -0.59 -5.86 1.34
N THR A 267 0.14 -6.95 1.14
CA THR A 267 1.07 -7.12 0.03
C THR A 267 0.86 -8.47 -0.67
N ALA A 268 0.48 -8.45 -1.94
CA ALA A 268 0.42 -9.60 -2.82
C ALA A 268 1.56 -9.53 -3.84
N LEU A 269 2.47 -10.52 -3.82
CA LEU A 269 3.63 -10.58 -4.71
C LEU A 269 3.71 -11.94 -5.42
N GLY A 270 3.28 -11.98 -6.68
CA GLY A 270 3.23 -13.18 -7.51
C GLY A 270 2.02 -13.19 -8.44
N ASN A 271 2.07 -14.00 -9.50
CA ASN A 271 0.89 -14.24 -10.34
C ASN A 271 -0.22 -14.88 -9.50
N PHE A 272 -1.43 -14.31 -9.49
CA PHE A 272 -2.54 -14.76 -8.63
C PHE A 272 -2.24 -14.82 -7.12
N ALA A 273 -1.29 -14.00 -6.62
CA ALA A 273 -1.15 -13.86 -5.17
C ALA A 273 -2.35 -13.07 -4.61
N GLU A 274 -2.92 -13.52 -3.50
CA GLU A 274 -4.11 -12.94 -2.86
C GLU A 274 -3.82 -12.57 -1.40
N ALA A 275 -3.69 -11.27 -1.10
CA ALA A 275 -3.49 -10.78 0.26
C ALA A 275 -4.79 -10.19 0.81
N LEU A 276 -5.68 -11.08 1.27
CA LEU A 276 -7.09 -10.79 1.57
C LEU A 276 -7.29 -10.09 2.92
N ALA A 277 -6.38 -10.30 3.87
CA ALA A 277 -6.50 -9.76 5.22
C ALA A 277 -5.66 -8.50 5.46
N ALA A 278 -6.02 -7.71 6.46
CA ALA A 278 -5.27 -6.52 6.86
C ALA A 278 -3.85 -6.88 7.34
N ASN A 279 -2.86 -6.06 6.97
CA ASN A 279 -1.46 -6.23 7.32
C ASN A 279 -0.92 -7.64 6.99
N SER A 280 -1.40 -8.23 5.89
CA SER A 280 -1.01 -9.57 5.46
C SER A 280 -0.10 -9.54 4.23
N VAL A 281 0.71 -10.58 4.06
CA VAL A 281 1.60 -10.74 2.89
C VAL A 281 1.36 -12.09 2.24
N ALA A 282 0.91 -12.10 0.98
CA ALA A 282 0.89 -13.28 0.13
C ALA A 282 2.14 -13.29 -0.77
N LEU A 283 3.09 -14.19 -0.48
CA LEU A 283 4.38 -14.26 -1.15
C LEU A 283 4.46 -15.49 -2.07
N GLY A 284 4.59 -15.26 -3.37
CA GLY A 284 4.65 -16.28 -4.40
C GLY A 284 3.35 -16.41 -5.20
N ALA A 285 3.44 -17.04 -6.37
CA ALA A 285 2.27 -17.28 -7.22
C ALA A 285 1.21 -18.12 -6.49
N ASP A 286 -0.06 -17.83 -6.67
CA ASP A 286 -1.19 -18.60 -6.09
C ASP A 286 -1.17 -18.68 -4.55
N SER A 287 -0.39 -17.83 -3.87
CA SER A 287 -0.36 -17.74 -2.40
C SER A 287 -1.58 -16.98 -1.90
N VAL A 288 -2.17 -17.45 -0.80
CA VAL A 288 -3.36 -16.83 -0.18
C VAL A 288 -3.04 -16.47 1.27
N ALA A 289 -3.16 -15.20 1.62
CA ALA A 289 -3.03 -14.69 2.98
C ALA A 289 -4.38 -14.18 3.49
N ASP A 290 -5.12 -15.05 4.19
CA ASP A 290 -6.49 -14.83 4.65
C ASP A 290 -6.60 -14.50 6.16
N ARG A 291 -5.46 -14.39 6.85
CA ARG A 291 -5.37 -14.01 8.27
C ARG A 291 -4.62 -12.70 8.44
N ALA A 292 -5.15 -11.82 9.29
CA ALA A 292 -4.47 -10.57 9.62
C ALA A 292 -3.09 -10.83 10.26
N ASP A 293 -2.17 -9.88 10.08
CA ASP A 293 -0.82 -9.92 10.65
C ASP A 293 -0.05 -11.21 10.33
N SER A 294 -0.16 -11.69 9.08
CA SER A 294 0.45 -12.96 8.66
C SER A 294 1.17 -12.87 7.33
N VAL A 295 2.18 -13.73 7.16
CA VAL A 295 2.86 -13.96 5.88
C VAL A 295 2.52 -15.36 5.42
N SER A 296 1.79 -15.48 4.32
CA SER A 296 1.54 -16.75 3.64
C SER A 296 2.54 -16.94 2.50
N VAL A 297 3.13 -18.13 2.44
CA VAL A 297 4.05 -18.53 1.35
C VAL A 297 3.42 -19.56 0.41
N GLY A 298 2.10 -19.78 0.50
CA GLY A 298 1.39 -20.76 -0.31
C GLY A 298 -0.13 -20.69 -0.10
N SER A 299 -0.80 -21.78 -0.43
CA SER A 299 -2.24 -21.97 -0.23
C SER A 299 -2.50 -23.39 0.26
N ALA A 300 -3.73 -23.70 0.67
CA ALA A 300 -4.10 -25.03 1.14
C ALA A 300 -3.85 -26.09 0.05
N GLY A 301 -2.99 -27.07 0.33
CA GLY A 301 -2.54 -28.09 -0.62
C GLY A 301 -1.45 -27.61 -1.60
N GLY A 302 -1.05 -26.34 -1.51
CA GLY A 302 0.02 -25.68 -2.28
C GLY A 302 1.09 -25.07 -1.38
N GLU A 303 1.40 -25.73 -0.26
CA GLU A 303 2.36 -25.23 0.73
C GLU A 303 3.79 -25.24 0.17
N ARG A 304 4.59 -24.25 0.59
CA ARG A 304 6.00 -24.13 0.21
C ARG A 304 6.91 -24.32 1.40
N GLN A 305 8.10 -24.85 1.13
CA GLN A 305 9.19 -24.89 2.12
C GLN A 305 9.89 -23.53 2.18
N ILE A 306 10.27 -23.12 3.40
CA ILE A 306 11.20 -22.01 3.62
C ILE A 306 12.58 -22.63 3.84
N THR A 307 13.49 -22.43 2.88
CA THR A 307 14.81 -23.08 2.88
C THR A 307 15.92 -22.09 3.26
N ASN A 308 17.07 -22.62 3.69
CA ASN A 308 18.22 -21.81 4.15
C ASN A 308 17.92 -20.95 5.39
N VAL A 309 17.10 -21.48 6.30
CA VAL A 309 16.77 -20.83 7.57
C VAL A 309 17.87 -21.11 8.59
N ALA A 310 18.56 -20.04 9.03
CA ALA A 310 19.52 -20.12 10.12
C ALA A 310 18.82 -20.47 11.44
N ALA A 311 19.58 -21.00 12.41
CA ALA A 311 19.04 -21.33 13.73
C ALA A 311 18.56 -20.06 14.45
N GLY A 312 17.35 -20.09 15.00
CA GLY A 312 16.78 -18.98 15.76
C GLY A 312 17.51 -18.77 17.08
N THR A 313 17.63 -17.50 17.50
CA THR A 313 18.37 -17.07 18.69
C THR A 313 17.52 -16.26 19.66
N GLU A 314 16.54 -15.52 19.14
CA GLU A 314 15.58 -14.74 19.92
C GLU A 314 14.24 -15.49 20.07
N LEU A 315 13.41 -15.07 21.02
CA LEU A 315 12.12 -15.73 21.33
C LEU A 315 11.12 -15.75 20.17
N THR A 316 11.29 -14.84 19.19
CA THR A 316 10.40 -14.70 18.03
C THR A 316 11.04 -15.16 16.72
N ASP A 317 12.20 -15.80 16.77
CA ASP A 317 12.86 -16.34 15.58
C ASP A 317 12.21 -17.66 15.13
N ALA A 318 12.25 -17.91 13.83
CA ALA A 318 11.87 -19.21 13.29
C ALA A 318 12.88 -20.30 13.71
N VAL A 319 12.37 -21.49 14.03
CA VAL A 319 13.18 -22.67 14.36
C VAL A 319 13.45 -23.46 13.09
N ASN A 320 14.71 -23.87 12.88
CA ASN A 320 15.07 -24.75 11.77
C ASN A 320 15.06 -26.24 12.18
N VAL A 321 15.19 -27.14 11.21
CA VAL A 321 15.11 -28.59 11.45
C VAL A 321 16.23 -29.10 12.36
N ASP A 322 17.42 -28.50 12.34
CA ASP A 322 18.53 -28.91 13.20
C ASP A 322 18.23 -28.66 14.68
N GLN A 323 17.68 -27.49 15.02
CA GLN A 323 17.26 -27.18 16.39
C GLN A 323 16.14 -28.13 16.88
N LEU A 324 15.18 -28.47 16.01
CA LEU A 324 14.14 -29.43 16.34
C LEU A 324 14.71 -30.84 16.55
N ASN A 325 15.71 -31.24 15.75
CA ASN A 325 16.39 -32.53 15.92
C ASN A 325 17.18 -32.61 17.23
N GLU A 326 17.75 -31.51 17.72
CA GLU A 326 18.37 -31.49 19.06
C GLU A 326 17.33 -31.73 20.16
N VAL A 327 16.13 -31.16 20.04
CA VAL A 327 15.02 -31.47 20.97
C VAL A 327 14.61 -32.95 20.87
N ALA A 328 14.52 -33.49 19.65
CA ALA A 328 14.18 -34.90 19.43
C ALA A 328 15.20 -35.86 20.07
N LYS A 329 16.50 -35.55 20.01
CA LYS A 329 17.56 -36.34 20.67
C LYS A 329 17.40 -36.38 22.19
N VAL A 330 16.98 -35.27 22.81
CA VAL A 330 16.71 -35.23 24.26
C VAL A 330 15.49 -36.09 24.60
N ALA A 331 14.44 -36.05 23.78
CA ALA A 331 13.25 -36.90 23.98
C ALA A 331 13.59 -38.40 23.87
N GLU A 332 14.39 -38.79 22.88
CA GLU A 332 14.87 -40.17 22.71
C GLU A 332 15.80 -40.59 23.87
N TYR A 333 16.65 -39.69 24.36
CA TYR A 333 17.48 -39.98 25.52
C TYR A 333 16.63 -40.28 26.76
N THR A 334 15.58 -39.49 27.03
CA THR A 334 14.69 -39.69 28.18
C THR A 334 13.93 -41.01 28.09
N SER A 335 13.35 -41.33 26.93
CA SER A 335 12.59 -42.58 26.74
C SER A 335 13.43 -43.84 26.92
N ARG A 336 14.75 -43.76 26.73
CA ARG A 336 15.66 -44.89 27.00
C ARG A 336 15.82 -45.22 28.48
N PHE A 337 15.66 -44.25 29.37
CA PHE A 337 15.90 -44.44 30.82
C PHE A 337 14.62 -44.45 31.65
N PHE A 338 13.54 -43.85 31.14
CA PHE A 338 12.24 -43.90 31.76
C PHE A 338 11.19 -44.22 30.69
N ASP A 339 10.66 -45.44 30.75
CA ASP A 339 9.62 -45.95 29.85
C ASP A 339 8.46 -46.50 30.69
N ALA A 340 7.30 -45.85 30.62
CA ALA A 340 6.09 -46.24 31.30
C ALA A 340 5.08 -46.71 30.27
N THR A 341 4.80 -48.01 30.23
CA THR A 341 3.95 -48.65 29.22
C THR A 341 2.47 -48.75 29.60
N GLY A 342 2.10 -48.19 30.76
CA GLY A 342 0.73 -48.17 31.24
C GLY A 342 -0.06 -47.00 30.69
N GLU A 343 -1.37 -47.19 30.49
CA GLU A 343 -2.27 -46.15 29.97
C GLU A 343 -2.87 -45.26 31.08
N GLY A 344 -2.78 -45.69 32.34
CA GLY A 344 -3.35 -44.98 33.49
C GLY A 344 -2.44 -43.89 34.06
N GLU A 345 -3.04 -42.84 34.61
CA GLU A 345 -2.31 -41.73 35.22
C GLU A 345 -1.85 -42.08 36.64
N ALA A 346 -0.60 -41.72 36.98
CA ALA A 346 -0.12 -41.77 38.36
C ALA A 346 -0.52 -40.48 39.10
N PHE A 347 -1.08 -40.59 40.30
CA PHE A 347 -1.57 -39.47 41.09
C PHE A 347 -0.87 -39.40 42.45
N ALA A 348 -0.18 -38.30 42.72
CA ALA A 348 0.42 -37.98 44.02
C ALA A 348 -0.34 -36.80 44.64
N ALA A 349 -1.21 -37.08 45.62
CA ALA A 349 -2.09 -36.10 46.28
C ALA A 349 -1.47 -35.48 47.54
N GLY A 350 -0.68 -36.25 48.27
CA GLY A 350 -0.06 -35.80 49.53
C GLY A 350 1.08 -34.81 49.31
N GLN A 351 1.42 -34.06 50.35
CA GLN A 351 2.62 -33.21 50.36
C GLN A 351 3.87 -34.09 50.14
N GLU A 352 4.74 -33.71 49.20
CA GLU A 352 6.01 -34.44 48.93
C GLU A 352 5.82 -35.93 48.60
N ALA A 353 4.65 -36.32 48.10
CA ALA A 353 4.37 -37.69 47.68
C ALA A 353 4.97 -38.03 46.31
N THR A 354 5.21 -39.33 46.07
CA THR A 354 5.68 -39.86 44.77
C THR A 354 4.75 -40.96 44.28
N ALA A 355 4.23 -40.83 43.06
CA ALA A 355 3.45 -41.88 42.38
C ALA A 355 4.13 -42.25 41.05
N SER A 356 4.34 -43.55 40.80
CA SER A 356 5.03 -44.05 39.60
C SER A 356 4.44 -45.38 39.13
N GLY A 357 3.87 -45.41 37.92
CA GLY A 357 3.18 -46.56 37.33
C GLY A 357 1.72 -46.26 36.97
N SER A 358 1.14 -47.04 36.05
CA SER A 358 -0.27 -46.92 35.65
C SER A 358 -1.16 -46.92 36.89
N ASP A 359 -2.01 -45.92 37.07
CA ASP A 359 -2.99 -45.88 38.17
C ASP A 359 -2.36 -45.95 39.58
N ALA A 360 -1.08 -45.60 39.72
CA ALA A 360 -0.44 -45.48 41.04
C ALA A 360 -1.04 -44.28 41.79
N TYR A 361 -1.39 -44.46 43.07
CA TYR A 361 -2.12 -43.47 43.86
C TYR A 361 -1.46 -43.27 45.24
N ALA A 362 -0.82 -42.13 45.44
CA ALA A 362 -0.12 -41.76 46.67
C ALA A 362 -0.85 -40.58 47.35
N GLU A 363 -1.72 -40.85 48.33
CA GLU A 363 -2.57 -39.83 48.98
C GLU A 363 -1.95 -39.25 50.26
N GLY A 364 -1.23 -40.05 51.05
CA GLY A 364 -0.65 -39.59 52.31
C GLY A 364 0.50 -38.59 52.11
N ASP A 365 0.70 -37.67 53.05
CA ASP A 365 1.90 -36.82 53.05
C ASP A 365 3.17 -37.70 53.16
N TYR A 366 4.20 -37.38 52.40
CA TYR A 366 5.45 -38.14 52.29
C TYR A 366 5.29 -39.59 51.79
N SER A 367 4.15 -39.92 51.18
CA SER A 367 3.88 -41.29 50.72
C SER A 367 4.57 -41.62 49.39
N THR A 368 4.82 -42.92 49.15
CA THR A 368 5.38 -43.42 47.88
C THR A 368 4.55 -44.58 47.35
N ALA A 369 3.98 -44.45 46.14
CA ALA A 369 3.32 -45.52 45.41
C ALA A 369 4.09 -45.81 44.12
N THR A 370 4.70 -47.00 44.00
CA THR A 370 5.47 -47.42 42.82
C THR A 370 5.02 -48.79 42.34
N GLY A 371 4.44 -48.84 41.15
CA GLY A 371 3.86 -50.04 40.53
C GLY A 371 2.46 -49.75 39.97
N SER A 372 2.04 -50.55 38.98
CA SER A 372 0.69 -50.44 38.42
C SER A 372 -0.37 -50.66 39.51
N ALA A 373 -1.36 -49.78 39.63
CA ALA A 373 -2.40 -49.79 40.66
C ALA A 373 -1.88 -49.85 42.12
N SER A 374 -0.64 -49.42 42.38
CA SER A 374 -0.12 -49.30 43.74
C SER A 374 -0.81 -48.14 44.48
N THR A 375 -1.12 -48.31 45.76
CA THR A 375 -1.88 -47.34 46.56
C THR A 375 -1.21 -47.11 47.91
N ALA A 376 -0.88 -45.86 48.24
CA ALA A 376 -0.26 -45.45 49.51
C ALA A 376 -1.10 -44.32 50.15
N LEU A 377 -1.89 -44.63 51.18
CA LEU A 377 -2.85 -43.67 51.78
C LEU A 377 -2.38 -43.06 53.11
N GLY A 378 -1.55 -43.77 53.88
CA GLY A 378 -1.07 -43.27 55.18
C GLY A 378 0.04 -42.24 55.05
N GLU A 379 0.18 -41.35 56.04
CA GLU A 379 1.35 -40.47 56.17
C GLU A 379 2.64 -41.32 56.24
N GLY A 380 3.63 -41.01 55.40
CA GLY A 380 4.89 -41.75 55.30
C GLY A 380 4.73 -43.21 54.84
N SER A 381 3.58 -43.59 54.26
CA SER A 381 3.34 -44.94 53.78
C SER A 381 4.07 -45.23 52.46
N SER A 382 4.46 -46.48 52.22
CA SER A 382 5.21 -46.90 51.04
C SER A 382 4.61 -48.17 50.43
N ALA A 383 4.08 -48.07 49.21
CA ALA A 383 3.57 -49.18 48.41
C ALA A 383 4.50 -49.44 47.21
N PHE A 384 5.14 -50.61 47.19
CA PHE A 384 6.06 -51.04 46.14
C PHE A 384 5.56 -52.33 45.49
N GLY A 385 5.30 -52.32 44.18
CA GLY A 385 4.80 -53.48 43.43
C GLY A 385 3.42 -53.22 42.82
N SER A 386 3.10 -53.98 41.78
CA SER A 386 1.78 -53.88 41.12
C SER A 386 0.69 -54.34 42.10
N GLY A 387 -0.34 -53.51 42.31
CA GLY A 387 -1.43 -53.72 43.25
C GLY A 387 -1.05 -53.67 44.74
N ALA A 388 0.13 -53.15 45.11
CA ALA A 388 0.48 -53.01 46.53
C ALA A 388 -0.37 -51.95 47.24
N PHE A 389 -0.86 -52.22 48.46
CA PHE A 389 -1.71 -51.33 49.26
C PHE A 389 -1.07 -51.02 50.63
N ALA A 390 -0.59 -49.81 50.84
CA ALA A 390 -0.07 -49.31 52.12
C ALA A 390 -1.06 -48.28 52.70
N LEU A 391 -1.94 -48.71 53.62
CA LEU A 391 -3.05 -47.89 54.12
C LEU A 391 -2.75 -47.25 55.48
N GLY A 392 -1.93 -47.87 56.32
CA GLY A 392 -1.58 -47.36 57.64
C GLY A 392 -0.51 -46.27 57.60
N GLN A 393 -0.43 -45.42 58.64
CA GLN A 393 0.67 -44.46 58.78
C GLN A 393 2.00 -45.20 58.96
N PHE A 394 3.06 -44.72 58.30
CA PHE A 394 4.40 -45.33 58.29
C PHE A 394 4.40 -46.82 57.89
N SER A 395 3.36 -47.27 57.18
CA SER A 395 3.25 -48.65 56.71
C SER A 395 4.08 -48.88 55.45
N THR A 396 4.55 -50.11 55.25
CA THR A 396 5.26 -50.51 54.03
C THR A 396 4.62 -51.77 53.46
N ALA A 397 4.06 -51.69 52.27
CA ALA A 397 3.62 -52.83 51.47
C ALA A 397 4.57 -53.02 50.30
N SER A 398 5.26 -54.17 50.22
CA SER A 398 6.26 -54.46 49.21
C SER A 398 6.01 -55.83 48.59
N GLY A 399 5.55 -55.87 47.34
CA GLY A 399 5.22 -57.10 46.60
C GLY A 399 3.97 -56.94 45.74
N TYR A 400 3.77 -57.87 44.81
CA TYR A 400 2.53 -57.95 44.03
C TYR A 400 1.34 -58.18 44.97
N ASN A 401 0.34 -57.30 44.96
CA ASN A 401 -0.82 -57.34 45.86
C ASN A 401 -0.49 -57.44 47.37
N ALA A 402 0.67 -56.93 47.82
CA ALA A 402 0.98 -56.86 49.25
C ALA A 402 0.07 -55.82 49.93
N SER A 403 -0.40 -56.07 51.15
CA SER A 403 -1.30 -55.18 51.89
C SER A 403 -0.78 -54.91 53.31
N ALA A 404 -0.47 -53.66 53.61
CA ALA A 404 -0.10 -53.19 54.94
C ALA A 404 -1.15 -52.20 55.44
N VAL A 405 -2.08 -52.69 56.28
CA VAL A 405 -3.23 -51.91 56.75
C VAL A 405 -2.95 -51.23 58.09
N GLY A 406 -2.23 -51.90 58.98
CA GLY A 406 -1.92 -51.35 60.31
C GLY A 406 -0.91 -50.19 60.27
N ASN A 407 -0.96 -49.32 61.28
CA ASN A 407 0.06 -48.29 61.45
C ASN A 407 1.41 -48.93 61.80
N ASN A 408 2.50 -48.48 61.19
CA ASN A 408 3.84 -49.08 61.28
C ASN A 408 3.89 -50.55 60.83
N ALA A 409 2.90 -51.01 60.05
CA ALA A 409 2.87 -52.39 59.57
C ALA A 409 3.81 -52.59 58.37
N VAL A 410 4.40 -53.77 58.28
CA VAL A 410 5.28 -54.17 57.17
C VAL A 410 4.74 -55.45 56.52
N ALA A 411 4.25 -55.34 55.30
CA ALA A 411 3.89 -56.47 54.44
C ALA A 411 4.95 -56.59 53.34
N SER A 412 5.68 -57.71 53.30
CA SER A 412 6.77 -57.95 52.35
C SER A 412 6.66 -59.33 51.72
N GLY A 413 6.33 -59.35 50.43
CA GLY A 413 6.14 -60.51 49.57
C GLY A 413 4.77 -60.53 48.88
N SER A 414 4.65 -61.34 47.82
CA SER A 414 3.42 -61.40 46.99
C SER A 414 2.23 -61.88 47.82
N GLY A 415 1.17 -61.08 47.88
CA GLY A 415 -0.04 -61.38 48.67
C GLY A 415 0.17 -61.35 50.19
N SER A 416 1.28 -60.81 50.70
CA SER A 416 1.47 -60.66 52.15
C SER A 416 0.48 -59.66 52.74
N GLU A 417 -0.02 -59.92 53.94
CA GLU A 417 -1.03 -59.11 54.62
C GLU A 417 -0.61 -58.79 56.06
N ALA A 418 -0.32 -57.52 56.34
CA ALA A 418 0.01 -57.01 57.68
C ALA A 418 -1.14 -56.11 58.16
N ASN A 419 -2.12 -56.72 58.84
CA ASN A 419 -3.39 -56.08 59.18
C ASN A 419 -3.36 -55.38 60.56
N GLY A 420 -2.55 -55.88 61.49
CA GLY A 420 -2.43 -55.31 62.83
C GLY A 420 -1.49 -54.10 62.91
N ASP A 421 -1.71 -53.20 63.86
CA ASP A 421 -0.74 -52.13 64.16
C ASP A 421 0.61 -52.72 64.58
N SER A 422 1.71 -52.18 64.04
CA SER A 422 3.08 -52.69 64.23
C SER A 422 3.26 -54.16 63.84
N SER A 423 2.38 -54.72 63.00
CA SER A 423 2.51 -56.10 62.54
C SER A 423 3.54 -56.24 61.42
N THR A 424 4.10 -57.43 61.28
CA THR A 424 5.11 -57.75 60.25
C THR A 424 4.75 -59.07 59.58
N ALA A 425 4.36 -59.01 58.31
CA ALA A 425 4.14 -60.16 57.44
C ALA A 425 5.26 -60.22 56.40
N VAL A 426 6.16 -61.22 56.52
CA VAL A 426 7.29 -61.41 55.60
C VAL A 426 7.20 -62.81 55.01
N GLY A 427 6.76 -62.89 53.76
CA GLY A 427 6.47 -64.13 53.05
C GLY A 427 5.51 -63.86 51.88
N GLY A 428 5.18 -64.88 51.10
CA GLY A 428 4.18 -64.76 50.04
C GLY A 428 3.13 -65.84 50.13
N THR A 429 2.28 -65.93 49.11
CA THR A 429 1.33 -67.04 48.96
C THR A 429 2.05 -68.38 48.90
N LEU A 430 1.70 -69.30 49.81
CA LEU A 430 2.05 -70.71 49.74
C LEU A 430 1.03 -71.41 48.86
N TYR A 431 1.46 -71.83 47.68
CA TYR A 431 0.68 -72.66 46.78
C TYR A 431 1.34 -74.03 46.62
N VAL A 432 0.61 -75.09 46.96
CA VAL A 432 1.10 -76.47 46.85
C VAL A 432 0.02 -77.31 46.19
N GLU A 433 0.39 -78.03 45.14
CA GLU A 433 -0.45 -79.04 44.48
C GLU A 433 0.16 -80.44 44.67
N ASP A 434 -0.69 -81.47 44.69
CA ASP A 434 -0.24 -82.86 44.57
C ASP A 434 0.08 -83.24 43.11
N ALA A 435 0.54 -84.48 42.89
CA ALA A 435 0.89 -84.96 41.55
C ALA A 435 -0.32 -85.08 40.61
N GLU A 436 -1.53 -85.02 41.16
CA GLU A 436 -2.81 -85.09 40.47
C GLU A 436 -3.41 -83.69 40.20
N GLY A 437 -2.76 -82.62 40.66
CA GLY A 437 -3.18 -81.23 40.48
C GLY A 437 -4.21 -80.73 41.50
N ASN A 438 -4.40 -81.42 42.63
CA ASN A 438 -5.25 -80.93 43.71
C ASN A 438 -4.48 -79.96 44.61
N VAL A 439 -5.09 -78.81 44.90
CA VAL A 439 -4.52 -77.80 45.81
C VAL A 439 -4.53 -78.30 47.25
N LEU A 440 -3.34 -78.44 47.84
CA LEU A 440 -3.10 -78.83 49.23
C LEU A 440 -2.98 -77.60 50.14
N PHE A 441 -2.37 -76.52 49.64
CA PHE A 441 -2.24 -75.24 50.33
C PHE A 441 -2.39 -74.11 49.32
N ASP A 442 -3.19 -73.12 49.68
CA ASP A 442 -3.31 -71.82 49.01
C ASP A 442 -3.58 -70.79 50.10
N GLN A 443 -2.49 -70.24 50.66
CA GLN A 443 -2.58 -69.34 51.82
C GLN A 443 -1.56 -68.23 51.71
N ASN A 444 -1.99 -67.01 51.99
CA ASN A 444 -1.13 -65.85 52.14
C ASN A 444 -0.37 -65.86 53.47
N THR A 445 0.73 -65.12 53.53
CA THR A 445 1.38 -64.79 54.80
C THR A 445 0.63 -63.65 55.47
N VAL A 446 0.01 -63.89 56.62
CA VAL A 446 -0.89 -62.92 57.27
C VAL A 446 -0.47 -62.69 58.73
N ALA A 447 -0.33 -61.42 59.12
CA ALA A 447 -0.12 -60.98 60.50
C ALA A 447 -1.31 -60.09 60.93
N ASN A 448 -2.23 -60.62 61.74
CA ASN A 448 -3.53 -59.98 61.99
C ASN A 448 -3.58 -59.13 63.25
N GLU A 449 -2.85 -59.51 64.29
CA GLU A 449 -2.92 -58.85 65.60
C GLU A 449 -1.86 -57.75 65.76
N VAL A 450 -2.06 -56.91 66.78
CA VAL A 450 -1.11 -55.85 67.14
C VAL A 450 0.24 -56.47 67.50
N GLY A 451 1.29 -56.10 66.79
CA GLY A 451 2.65 -56.65 66.97
C GLY A 451 2.83 -58.08 66.46
N ALA A 452 1.85 -58.66 65.76
CA ALA A 452 1.97 -60.00 65.19
C ALA A 452 3.10 -60.07 64.17
N THR A 453 3.84 -61.18 64.17
CA THR A 453 4.94 -61.42 63.23
C THR A 453 4.76 -62.75 62.54
N ALA A 454 4.35 -62.72 61.26
CA ALA A 454 4.22 -63.89 60.41
C ALA A 454 5.41 -63.94 59.44
N THR A 455 6.24 -64.98 59.55
CA THR A 455 7.42 -65.16 58.70
C THR A 455 7.37 -66.50 57.98
N GLY A 456 7.50 -66.49 56.66
CA GLY A 456 7.41 -67.67 55.79
C GLY A 456 6.15 -67.67 54.93
N ALA A 457 6.20 -68.37 53.79
CA ALA A 457 5.05 -68.45 52.87
C ALA A 457 3.87 -69.17 53.55
N GLY A 458 2.68 -68.57 53.47
CA GLY A 458 1.47 -69.08 54.12
C GLY A 458 1.49 -69.06 55.66
N ALA A 459 2.46 -68.37 56.28
CA ALA A 459 2.52 -68.24 57.73
C ALA A 459 1.39 -67.36 58.25
N GLN A 460 0.84 -67.73 59.41
CA GLN A 460 -0.27 -67.04 60.07
C GLN A 460 0.19 -66.63 61.47
N ALA A 461 0.03 -65.37 61.85
CA ALA A 461 0.38 -64.86 63.17
C ALA A 461 -0.63 -63.87 63.73
#